data_AF-A0A4V6KW46-F1
#
_entry.id   AF-A0A4V6KW46-F1
#
_cell.length_a   1.000
_cell.length_b   1.000
_cell.length_c   1.000
_cell.angle_alpha   90.00
_cell.angle_beta   90.00
_cell.angle_gamma   90.00
#
_symmetry.space_group_name_H-M   'P 1'
#
loop_
_entity.id
_entity.type
_entity.pdbx_description
1 polymer ?
#
loop_
_entity_poly.entity_id
_entity_poly.type
_entity_poly.pdbx_seq_one_letter_code
_entity_poly.pdbx_strand_id
1 'polypeptide(L)'
;MFAYGKNHNLIQRGDVQALGANGVALSFDFGNNLLGNDVDYRGSWIHYVGGQAATLLPELQGALVNNVDISGRVAAKGAAIYISPNALVNHINLLNGAQLEGNIYSDYNQLDEHGQQRLTQFTFGRLANLQGQATDQADPNFRFNYRGNIEGIDNLALSTRGGITSLNGHHQIYSMSIAPGSTLAGNSDYTLNPAGRFVNDGILSPGNSLGQIEVTGLYQQGENGQLLLEVDGRGGHDTLVVNGHAEFNGQLTFAPQPDWYATDWRLDSGEMLKATSHSGEFRTVNGLLSSPTLALQATPQGEDRWQLAMLRADNAYSQYAQDNNARQVGQALDHIVSVAGADIQPLYRTLDFSAADGGSISSALPQLSPAAYSAMFASSLNREQQITRIVSGSHPTTPEQQVAGEWHSFAIPFGGGFWQQRQGSQVGYDASSYGIVFGADKRSETE
;
A
#
# COMPACT_ATOMS: atom_id res chain seq x y z
N MET A 1 -28.77 24.04 0.63
CA MET A 1 -28.52 25.48 0.42
C MET A 1 -28.71 26.19 1.75
N PHE A 2 -27.69 26.89 2.23
CA PHE A 2 -27.78 27.78 3.40
C PHE A 2 -27.68 29.20 2.90
N ALA A 3 -28.65 30.05 3.22
CA ALA A 3 -28.87 31.30 2.47
C ALA A 3 -28.87 32.61 3.28
N TYR A 4 -29.04 32.58 4.61
CA TYR A 4 -28.99 33.82 5.39
C TYR A 4 -28.78 33.54 6.89
N GLY A 5 -28.23 34.51 7.62
CA GLY A 5 -27.97 34.46 9.06
C GLY A 5 -26.60 33.88 9.40
N LYS A 6 -26.46 33.38 10.63
CA LYS A 6 -25.22 32.79 11.15
C LYS A 6 -25.48 31.59 12.06
N ASN A 7 -24.41 30.85 12.37
CA ASN A 7 -24.39 29.74 13.32
C ASN A 7 -25.21 28.50 12.91
N HIS A 8 -25.43 28.28 11.62
CA HIS A 8 -26.03 27.04 11.15
C HIS A 8 -25.10 25.85 11.39
N ASN A 9 -25.64 24.64 11.48
CA ASN A 9 -24.87 23.40 11.50
C ASN A 9 -25.50 22.40 10.53
N LEU A 10 -24.68 21.66 9.79
CA LEU A 10 -25.11 20.59 8.88
C LEU A 10 -24.51 19.26 9.33
N ILE A 11 -25.36 18.25 9.48
CA ILE A 11 -24.94 16.86 9.63
C ILE A 11 -25.46 16.10 8.41
N GLN A 12 -24.55 15.73 7.50
CA GLN A 12 -24.82 14.97 6.29
C GLN A 12 -24.41 13.51 6.53
N ARG A 13 -25.39 12.60 6.49
CA ARG A 13 -25.17 11.14 6.68
C ARG A 13 -25.72 10.29 5.54
N GLY A 14 -26.55 10.88 4.68
CA GLY A 14 -27.26 10.19 3.61
C GLY A 14 -26.55 10.33 2.27
N ASP A 15 -27.32 10.40 1.20
CA ASP A 15 -26.83 10.71 -0.15
C ASP A 15 -27.40 12.07 -0.58
N VAL A 16 -26.52 12.99 -0.97
CA VAL A 16 -26.88 14.28 -1.55
C VAL A 16 -26.20 14.37 -2.90
N GLN A 17 -26.97 14.54 -3.97
CA GLN A 17 -26.41 14.62 -5.30
C GLN A 17 -27.05 15.67 -6.21
N ALA A 18 -26.21 16.31 -7.02
CA ALA A 18 -26.59 17.27 -8.05
C ALA A 18 -25.82 16.96 -9.34
N LEU A 19 -26.24 15.91 -10.05
CA LEU A 19 -25.53 15.36 -11.21
C LEU A 19 -25.82 16.06 -12.56
N GLY A 20 -26.57 17.18 -12.53
CA GLY A 20 -26.72 18.07 -13.68
C GLY A 20 -25.40 18.77 -14.01
N ALA A 21 -25.24 19.26 -15.24
CA ALA A 21 -23.96 19.81 -15.73
C ALA A 21 -23.33 20.88 -14.81
N ASN A 22 -24.17 21.78 -14.26
CA ASN A 22 -23.77 22.83 -13.32
C ASN A 22 -24.27 22.56 -11.89
N GLY A 23 -24.55 21.29 -11.58
CA GLY A 23 -25.09 20.94 -10.28
C GLY A 23 -24.07 21.17 -9.18
N VAL A 24 -24.55 21.71 -8.05
CA VAL A 24 -23.77 21.88 -6.82
C VAL A 24 -24.47 21.10 -5.71
N ALA A 25 -23.79 20.17 -5.07
CA ALA A 25 -24.42 19.32 -4.05
C ALA A 25 -24.59 20.07 -2.72
N LEU A 26 -23.52 20.67 -2.20
CA LEU A 26 -23.58 21.56 -1.03
C LEU A 26 -23.15 22.97 -1.44
N SER A 27 -24.07 23.92 -1.31
CA SER A 27 -23.84 25.34 -1.60
C SER A 27 -24.09 26.19 -0.35
N PHE A 28 -23.08 26.99 0.01
CA PHE A 28 -23.08 27.97 1.09
C PHE A 28 -22.98 29.38 0.48
N ASP A 29 -24.10 30.10 0.47
CA ASP A 29 -24.22 31.33 -0.31
C ASP A 29 -25.32 32.22 0.25
N PHE A 30 -25.00 33.46 0.64
CA PHE A 30 -26.02 34.43 1.06
C PHE A 30 -26.93 34.89 -0.08
N GLY A 31 -26.61 34.50 -1.31
CA GLY A 31 -27.29 34.89 -2.53
C GLY A 31 -26.97 36.32 -2.91
N ASN A 32 -27.78 36.82 -3.86
CA ASN A 32 -27.68 38.17 -4.37
C ASN A 32 -28.92 38.98 -4.00
N ASN A 33 -28.76 40.30 -3.96
CA ASN A 33 -29.89 41.19 -3.75
C ASN A 33 -30.74 41.30 -5.03
N LEU A 34 -32.07 41.23 -4.87
CA LEU A 34 -33.03 41.40 -5.97
C LEU A 34 -32.89 42.72 -6.72
N LEU A 35 -32.45 43.78 -6.03
CA LEU A 35 -32.21 45.10 -6.61
C LEU A 35 -30.77 45.27 -7.15
N GLY A 36 -29.94 44.24 -7.02
CA GLY A 36 -28.52 44.25 -7.36
C GLY A 36 -27.60 44.46 -6.16
N ASN A 37 -26.43 43.83 -6.20
CA ASN A 37 -25.46 43.87 -5.10
C ASN A 37 -24.85 45.27 -4.88
N ASP A 38 -24.92 46.16 -5.88
CA ASP A 38 -24.51 47.56 -5.73
C ASP A 38 -25.43 48.32 -4.77
N VAL A 39 -26.69 47.89 -4.64
CA VAL A 39 -27.67 48.51 -3.75
C VAL A 39 -27.43 48.07 -2.30
N ASP A 40 -27.34 46.75 -2.07
CA ASP A 40 -27.04 46.19 -0.76
C ASP A 40 -26.48 44.77 -0.93
N TYR A 41 -25.29 44.52 -0.39
CA TYR A 41 -24.58 43.25 -0.45
C TYR A 41 -24.21 42.78 0.96
N ARG A 42 -24.58 41.54 1.26
CA ARG A 42 -24.51 40.96 2.61
C ARG A 42 -23.79 39.63 2.58
N GLY A 43 -23.13 39.32 3.69
CA GLY A 43 -22.45 38.07 3.89
C GLY A 43 -21.86 37.94 5.29
N SER A 44 -21.22 36.82 5.55
CA SER A 44 -20.39 36.65 6.74
C SER A 44 -19.34 37.75 6.78
N TRP A 45 -19.42 38.62 7.80
CA TRP A 45 -18.55 39.79 7.98
C TRP A 45 -18.59 40.82 6.83
N ILE A 46 -19.63 40.77 5.98
CA ILE A 46 -19.78 41.63 4.81
C ILE A 46 -21.11 42.38 4.91
N HIS A 47 -21.06 43.71 4.84
CA HIS A 47 -22.25 44.54 4.64
C HIS A 47 -21.88 45.82 3.88
N TYR A 48 -22.37 45.93 2.66
CA TYR A 48 -22.21 47.12 1.82
C TYR A 48 -23.59 47.64 1.42
N VAL A 49 -23.78 48.96 1.45
CA VAL A 49 -25.01 49.63 0.98
C VAL A 49 -24.61 50.76 0.04
N GLY A 50 -25.17 50.80 -1.17
CA GLY A 50 -24.77 51.77 -2.19
C GLY A 50 -23.27 51.67 -2.55
N GLY A 51 -22.70 50.46 -2.51
CA GLY A 51 -21.27 50.21 -2.74
C GLY A 51 -20.32 50.66 -1.62
N GLN A 52 -20.83 51.18 -0.50
CA GLN A 52 -20.03 51.62 0.65
C GLN A 52 -20.18 50.68 1.84
N ALA A 53 -19.09 50.47 2.59
CA ALA A 53 -19.12 49.67 3.80
C ALA A 53 -20.14 50.25 4.80
N ALA A 54 -21.08 49.41 5.25
CA ALA A 54 -22.13 49.78 6.18
C ALA A 54 -21.94 49.08 7.53
N THR A 55 -22.67 49.53 8.55
CA THR A 55 -22.62 48.91 9.89
C THR A 55 -23.02 47.44 9.81
N LEU A 56 -22.14 46.54 10.24
CA LEU A 56 -22.39 45.10 10.15
C LEU A 56 -23.57 44.67 11.03
N LEU A 57 -24.57 44.04 10.41
CA LEU A 57 -25.78 43.58 11.09
C LEU A 57 -25.46 42.40 12.04
N PRO A 58 -26.14 42.26 13.20
CA PRO A 58 -25.84 41.22 14.18
C PRO A 58 -25.85 39.79 13.62
N GLU A 59 -26.72 39.51 12.65
CA GLU A 59 -26.83 38.22 11.97
C GLU A 59 -25.71 37.93 10.96
N LEU A 60 -24.94 38.94 10.56
CA LEU A 60 -23.80 38.84 9.66
C LEU A 60 -22.45 38.80 10.41
N GLN A 61 -22.47 39.09 11.72
CA GLN A 61 -21.31 39.00 12.63
C GLN A 61 -20.99 37.53 12.99
N GLY A 62 -20.56 36.75 12.00
CA GLY A 62 -20.17 35.36 12.18
C GLY A 62 -20.20 34.54 10.89
N ALA A 63 -19.81 33.28 11.01
CA ALA A 63 -19.92 32.32 9.93
C ALA A 63 -21.39 31.98 9.65
N LEU A 64 -21.72 31.83 8.36
CA LEU A 64 -23.01 31.30 7.93
C LEU A 64 -23.23 29.92 8.57
N VAL A 65 -22.22 29.05 8.45
CA VAL A 65 -22.26 27.69 9.01
C VAL A 65 -21.05 27.48 9.92
N ASN A 66 -21.29 27.01 11.14
CA ASN A 66 -20.23 26.70 12.10
C ASN A 66 -19.61 25.33 11.84
N ASN A 67 -20.44 24.31 11.61
CA ASN A 67 -19.97 22.95 11.39
C ASN A 67 -20.73 22.27 10.25
N VAL A 68 -19.99 21.60 9.38
CA VAL A 68 -20.49 20.72 8.32
C VAL A 68 -19.85 19.36 8.52
N ASP A 69 -20.59 18.42 9.07
CA ASP A 69 -20.12 17.07 9.37
C ASP A 69 -20.66 16.09 8.33
N ILE A 70 -19.77 15.47 7.57
CA ILE A 70 -20.12 14.62 6.42
C ILE A 70 -19.63 13.20 6.71
N SER A 71 -20.54 12.24 6.79
CA SER A 71 -20.27 10.80 6.85
C SER A 71 -20.99 9.99 5.77
N GLY A 72 -21.80 10.65 4.94
CA GLY A 72 -22.48 10.05 3.79
C GLY A 72 -21.86 10.46 2.45
N ARG A 73 -22.63 10.28 1.37
CA ARG A 73 -22.22 10.62 0.01
C ARG A 73 -22.67 12.03 -0.39
N VAL A 74 -21.75 12.80 -0.99
CA VAL A 74 -22.02 14.12 -1.59
C VAL A 74 -21.41 14.14 -2.99
N ALA A 75 -22.27 14.25 -4.02
CA ALA A 75 -21.84 14.07 -5.40
C ALA A 75 -22.41 15.13 -6.36
N ALA A 76 -21.56 15.75 -7.18
CA ALA A 76 -22.01 16.71 -8.18
C ALA A 76 -21.05 16.82 -9.36
N LYS A 77 -21.54 17.28 -10.52
CA LYS A 77 -20.68 17.53 -11.69
C LYS A 77 -20.05 18.92 -11.68
N GLY A 78 -20.75 19.93 -11.15
CA GLY A 78 -20.21 21.28 -11.01
C GLY A 78 -19.29 21.36 -9.79
N ALA A 79 -19.87 21.22 -8.59
CA ALA A 79 -19.12 21.25 -7.33
C ALA A 79 -19.77 20.35 -6.28
N ALA A 80 -18.99 19.45 -5.67
CA ALA A 80 -19.43 18.72 -4.48
C ALA A 80 -19.72 19.70 -3.34
N ILE A 81 -18.83 20.68 -3.15
CA ILE A 81 -18.96 21.73 -2.15
C ILE A 81 -18.58 23.07 -2.80
N TYR A 82 -19.44 24.08 -2.64
CA TYR A 82 -19.19 25.46 -3.05
C TYR A 82 -19.42 26.43 -1.89
N ILE A 83 -18.41 27.25 -1.60
CA ILE A 83 -18.47 28.38 -0.68
C ILE A 83 -18.33 29.66 -1.51
N SER A 84 -19.40 30.45 -1.54
CA SER A 84 -19.44 31.71 -2.29
C SER A 84 -18.56 32.82 -1.66
N PRO A 85 -18.30 33.93 -2.39
CA PRO A 85 -17.50 35.04 -1.89
C PRO A 85 -18.05 35.72 -0.62
N ASN A 86 -19.33 35.51 -0.30
CA ASN A 86 -20.01 36.14 0.84
C ASN A 86 -20.32 35.20 2.00
N ALA A 87 -19.97 33.91 1.92
CA ALA A 87 -20.28 32.94 2.95
C ALA A 87 -19.01 32.42 3.64
N LEU A 88 -18.95 32.50 4.97
CA LEU A 88 -17.93 31.80 5.75
C LEU A 88 -18.51 30.51 6.31
N VAL A 89 -17.77 29.42 6.16
CA VAL A 89 -17.97 28.16 6.88
C VAL A 89 -16.80 27.97 7.84
N ASN A 90 -17.02 27.78 9.14
CA ASN A 90 -15.90 27.61 10.07
C ASN A 90 -15.23 26.25 9.94
N HIS A 91 -16.01 25.16 9.95
CA HIS A 91 -15.50 23.79 9.88
C HIS A 91 -16.26 22.94 8.87
N ILE A 92 -15.52 22.22 8.04
CA ILE A 92 -16.02 21.11 7.24
C ILE A 92 -15.24 19.87 7.64
N ASN A 93 -15.93 18.84 8.15
CA ASN A 93 -15.32 17.63 8.67
C ASN A 93 -15.77 16.42 7.86
N LEU A 94 -14.80 15.74 7.25
CA LEU A 94 -14.99 14.49 6.55
C LEU A 94 -14.74 13.35 7.54
N LEU A 95 -15.83 12.65 7.85
CA LEU A 95 -15.90 11.59 8.84
C LEU A 95 -15.90 10.23 8.13
N ASN A 96 -15.65 9.17 8.90
CA ASN A 96 -15.59 7.82 8.35
C ASN A 96 -16.91 7.44 7.65
N GLY A 97 -16.80 6.83 6.47
CA GLY A 97 -17.92 6.54 5.57
C GLY A 97 -18.20 7.61 4.51
N ALA A 98 -17.62 8.81 4.63
CA ALA A 98 -17.84 9.89 3.66
C ALA A 98 -17.35 9.54 2.25
N GLN A 99 -18.11 9.95 1.24
CA GLN A 99 -17.77 9.83 -0.17
C GLN A 99 -18.03 11.16 -0.87
N LEU A 100 -17.00 11.74 -1.50
CA LEU A 100 -17.11 12.97 -2.27
C LEU A 100 -16.84 12.70 -3.75
N GLU A 101 -17.73 13.19 -4.62
CA GLU A 101 -17.58 13.16 -6.08
C GLU A 101 -17.82 14.55 -6.66
N GLY A 102 -16.84 15.10 -7.36
CA GLY A 102 -16.86 16.49 -7.86
C GLY A 102 -15.95 17.41 -7.05
N ASN A 103 -15.67 18.59 -7.61
CA ASN A 103 -14.68 19.52 -7.06
C ASN A 103 -15.18 20.27 -5.82
N ILE A 104 -14.25 20.82 -5.05
CA ILE A 104 -14.51 21.68 -3.91
C ILE A 104 -14.00 23.08 -4.23
N TYR A 105 -14.84 24.10 -4.05
CA TYR A 105 -14.54 25.49 -4.37
C TYR A 105 -14.87 26.40 -3.18
N SER A 106 -14.00 27.38 -2.93
CA SER A 106 -14.26 28.51 -2.04
C SER A 106 -13.72 29.81 -2.63
N ASP A 107 -14.63 30.76 -2.86
CA ASP A 107 -14.29 32.11 -3.30
C ASP A 107 -14.25 33.11 -2.12
N TYR A 108 -14.51 32.65 -0.89
CA TYR A 108 -14.56 33.51 0.27
C TYR A 108 -13.16 34.05 0.58
N ASN A 109 -12.99 35.37 0.57
CA ASN A 109 -11.70 35.99 0.87
C ASN A 109 -11.94 37.25 1.72
N GLN A 110 -12.02 37.08 3.03
CA GLN A 110 -12.19 38.18 3.98
C GLN A 110 -11.16 38.07 5.11
N LEU A 111 -10.65 39.24 5.51
CA LEU A 111 -9.76 39.38 6.65
C LEU A 111 -10.58 39.64 7.93
N ASP A 112 -9.98 39.33 9.07
CA ASP A 112 -10.46 39.78 10.36
C ASP A 112 -9.94 41.19 10.70
N GLU A 113 -10.30 41.69 11.88
CA GLU A 113 -9.92 43.02 12.35
C GLU A 113 -8.40 43.19 12.56
N HIS A 114 -7.66 42.08 12.63
CA HIS A 114 -6.20 42.05 12.78
C HIS A 114 -5.48 41.83 11.44
N GLY A 115 -6.21 41.78 10.32
CA GLY A 115 -5.65 41.50 9.00
C GLY A 115 -5.31 40.02 8.78
N GLN A 116 -5.86 39.11 9.60
CA GLN A 116 -5.68 37.67 9.41
C GLN A 116 -6.77 37.10 8.52
N GLN A 117 -6.41 36.15 7.64
CA GLN A 117 -7.37 35.48 6.78
C GLN A 117 -8.41 34.71 7.61
N ARG A 118 -9.69 34.87 7.27
CA ARG A 118 -10.76 34.05 7.85
C ARG A 118 -10.85 32.73 7.12
N LEU A 119 -10.36 31.68 7.77
CA LEU A 119 -10.19 30.36 7.17
C LEU A 119 -11.35 29.42 7.47
N THR A 120 -11.68 28.59 6.49
CA THR A 120 -12.49 27.38 6.67
C THR A 120 -11.56 26.21 6.98
N GLN A 121 -11.73 25.61 8.15
CA GLN A 121 -10.99 24.43 8.55
C GLN A 121 -11.62 23.19 7.90
N PHE A 122 -10.94 22.62 6.91
CA PHE A 122 -11.37 21.42 6.22
C PHE A 122 -10.62 20.21 6.78
N THR A 123 -11.28 19.40 7.60
CA THR A 123 -10.63 18.33 8.34
C THR A 123 -11.03 16.95 7.86
N PHE A 124 -10.09 16.01 7.87
CA PHE A 124 -10.29 14.61 7.52
C PHE A 124 -9.97 13.71 8.70
N GLY A 125 -10.85 12.73 8.98
CA GLY A 125 -10.55 11.66 9.93
C GLY A 125 -10.71 12.04 11.40
N ARG A 126 -11.68 12.89 11.73
CA ARG A 126 -12.19 13.03 13.09
C ARG A 126 -13.20 11.92 13.40
N LEU A 127 -13.28 11.49 14.66
CA LEU A 127 -14.32 10.57 15.13
C LEU A 127 -15.68 11.26 15.16
N ALA A 128 -16.71 10.53 14.72
CA ALA A 128 -18.09 10.95 14.84
C ALA A 128 -18.69 10.52 16.19
N ASN A 129 -19.47 11.39 16.84
CA ASN A 129 -20.30 10.98 17.97
C ASN A 129 -21.56 10.23 17.49
N LEU A 130 -22.41 9.77 18.43
CA LEU A 130 -23.65 9.04 18.11
C LEU A 130 -24.65 9.86 17.27
N GLN A 131 -24.56 11.19 17.33
CA GLN A 131 -25.39 12.13 16.57
C GLN A 131 -24.82 12.40 15.17
N GLY A 132 -23.63 11.88 14.84
CA GLY A 132 -22.95 12.09 13.57
C GLY A 132 -22.14 13.38 13.50
N GLN A 133 -21.85 14.01 14.64
CA GLN A 133 -21.06 15.23 14.71
C GLN A 133 -19.58 14.90 14.89
N ALA A 134 -18.70 15.72 14.31
CA ALA A 134 -17.27 15.59 14.53
C ALA A 134 -16.91 15.86 15.99
N THR A 135 -16.02 15.04 16.54
CA THR A 135 -15.39 15.26 17.84
C THR A 135 -13.95 15.75 17.65
N ASP A 136 -13.29 16.12 18.73
CA ASP A 136 -11.86 16.48 18.68
C ASP A 136 -10.93 15.26 18.63
N GLN A 137 -11.47 14.05 18.72
CA GLN A 137 -10.68 12.82 18.69
C GLN A 137 -10.40 12.38 17.24
N ALA A 138 -9.20 11.85 17.01
CA ALA A 138 -8.83 11.24 15.73
C ALA A 138 -9.50 9.88 15.52
N ASP A 139 -9.91 9.58 14.29
CA ASP A 139 -10.36 8.24 13.89
C ASP A 139 -9.23 7.49 13.17
N PRO A 140 -8.53 6.54 13.83
CA PRO A 140 -7.45 5.76 13.20
C PRO A 140 -7.94 4.85 12.06
N ASN A 141 -9.24 4.53 12.04
CA ASN A 141 -9.84 3.66 11.02
C ASN A 141 -10.38 4.45 9.83
N PHE A 142 -10.29 5.78 9.84
CA PHE A 142 -10.71 6.62 8.72
C PHE A 142 -9.95 6.23 7.45
N ARG A 143 -10.68 6.01 6.36
CA ARG A 143 -10.13 5.76 5.03
C ARG A 143 -10.89 6.60 4.03
N PHE A 144 -10.18 7.50 3.35
CA PHE A 144 -10.78 8.39 2.37
C PHE A 144 -9.92 8.46 1.12
N ASN A 145 -10.56 8.41 -0.04
CA ASN A 145 -9.93 8.58 -1.33
C ASN A 145 -10.75 9.59 -2.14
N TYR A 146 -10.09 10.63 -2.62
CA TYR A 146 -10.71 11.71 -3.37
C TYR A 146 -9.96 11.97 -4.66
N ARG A 147 -10.72 12.21 -5.73
CA ARG A 147 -10.23 12.39 -7.11
C ARG A 147 -10.70 13.71 -7.73
N GLY A 148 -10.96 14.73 -6.91
CA GLY A 148 -11.38 16.04 -7.38
C GLY A 148 -10.37 17.12 -7.02
N ASN A 149 -10.56 18.30 -7.60
CA ASN A 149 -9.76 19.47 -7.25
C ASN A 149 -10.31 20.12 -5.98
N ILE A 150 -9.44 20.88 -5.30
CA ILE A 150 -9.80 21.69 -4.13
C ILE A 150 -9.25 23.09 -4.39
N GLU A 151 -10.12 24.06 -4.59
CA GLU A 151 -9.74 25.42 -4.96
C GLU A 151 -10.31 26.40 -3.93
N GLY A 152 -9.44 27.09 -3.22
CA GLY A 152 -9.79 28.03 -2.16
C GLY A 152 -8.55 28.55 -1.48
N ILE A 153 -7.62 29.06 -2.29
CA ILE A 153 -6.28 29.46 -1.86
C ILE A 153 -6.30 30.53 -0.75
N ASP A 154 -7.33 31.36 -0.71
CA ASP A 154 -7.50 32.40 0.31
C ASP A 154 -8.40 31.97 1.49
N ASN A 155 -8.77 30.69 1.62
CA ASN A 155 -9.73 30.29 2.66
C ASN A 155 -9.60 28.88 3.19
N LEU A 156 -9.33 27.90 2.35
CA LEU A 156 -9.37 26.49 2.75
C LEU A 156 -8.05 26.09 3.41
N ALA A 157 -8.10 25.86 4.72
CA ALA A 157 -7.02 25.28 5.50
C ALA A 157 -7.31 23.80 5.76
N LEU A 158 -6.55 22.91 5.13
CA LEU A 158 -6.78 21.47 5.20
C LEU A 158 -5.99 20.85 6.35
N SER A 159 -6.60 19.84 7.00
CA SER A 159 -5.86 19.00 7.96
C SER A 159 -6.31 17.55 8.00
N THR A 160 -5.37 16.61 8.05
CA THR A 160 -5.66 15.20 8.37
C THR A 160 -5.48 15.00 9.88
N ARG A 161 -6.42 14.29 10.50
CA ARG A 161 -6.45 14.09 11.97
C ARG A 161 -6.29 12.63 12.37
N GLY A 162 -6.76 11.70 11.57
CA GLY A 162 -6.63 10.27 11.82
C GLY A 162 -6.76 9.44 10.54
N GLY A 163 -6.24 8.21 10.60
CA GLY A 163 -6.35 7.26 9.51
C GLY A 163 -5.61 7.71 8.25
N ILE A 164 -6.13 7.32 7.08
CA ILE A 164 -5.49 7.57 5.78
C ILE A 164 -6.41 8.41 4.91
N THR A 165 -5.87 9.52 4.43
CA THR A 165 -6.49 10.40 3.44
C THR A 165 -5.66 10.34 2.17
N SER A 166 -6.23 9.83 1.07
CA SER A 166 -5.64 9.90 -0.26
C SER A 166 -6.31 11.01 -1.06
N LEU A 167 -5.56 12.06 -1.39
CA LEU A 167 -6.02 13.14 -2.27
C LEU A 167 -5.36 12.98 -3.63
N ASN A 168 -6.14 13.12 -4.70
CA ASN A 168 -5.64 13.01 -6.05
C ASN A 168 -6.26 14.12 -6.90
N GLY A 169 -5.42 15.01 -7.42
CA GLY A 169 -5.84 16.15 -8.23
C GLY A 169 -5.07 17.43 -7.90
N HIS A 170 -5.56 18.52 -8.46
CA HIS A 170 -4.94 19.84 -8.33
C HIS A 170 -5.56 20.59 -7.14
N HIS A 171 -4.72 21.04 -6.21
CA HIS A 171 -5.17 21.70 -5.00
C HIS A 171 -4.57 23.10 -4.88
N GLN A 172 -5.43 24.12 -4.84
CA GLN A 172 -5.05 25.50 -4.53
C GLN A 172 -5.66 25.86 -3.18
N ILE A 173 -4.85 25.86 -2.13
CA ILE A 173 -5.33 25.91 -0.74
C ILE A 173 -4.53 26.90 0.09
N TYR A 174 -5.10 27.36 1.19
CA TYR A 174 -4.38 28.22 2.11
C TYR A 174 -3.22 27.48 2.76
N SER A 175 -3.50 26.32 3.37
CA SER A 175 -2.49 25.50 4.04
C SER A 175 -2.88 24.03 4.09
N MET A 176 -1.90 23.17 4.37
CA MET A 176 -2.10 21.75 4.64
C MET A 176 -1.35 21.37 5.91
N SER A 177 -1.99 20.60 6.79
CA SER A 177 -1.38 20.05 8.00
C SER A 177 -1.68 18.55 8.12
N ILE A 178 -0.63 17.74 8.27
CA ILE A 178 -0.76 16.31 8.55
C ILE A 178 -0.52 16.13 10.05
N ALA A 179 -1.54 15.80 10.82
CA ALA A 179 -1.39 15.63 12.26
C ALA A 179 -0.74 14.27 12.61
N PRO A 180 -0.11 14.17 13.80
CA PRO A 180 0.38 12.89 14.32
C PRO A 180 -0.71 11.82 14.33
N GLY A 181 -0.36 10.59 13.92
CA GLY A 181 -1.31 9.47 13.85
C GLY A 181 -2.21 9.47 12.61
N SER A 182 -1.97 10.37 11.65
CA SER A 182 -2.65 10.40 10.35
C SER A 182 -1.66 10.29 9.19
N THR A 183 -2.15 9.83 8.05
CA THR A 183 -1.40 9.70 6.81
C THR A 183 -2.08 10.48 5.70
N LEU A 184 -1.32 11.36 5.04
CA LEU A 184 -1.68 11.90 3.74
C LEU A 184 -0.97 11.10 2.65
N ALA A 185 -1.74 10.61 1.69
CA ALA A 185 -1.26 9.92 0.52
C ALA A 185 -1.91 10.48 -0.76
N GLY A 186 -1.60 9.86 -1.90
CA GLY A 186 -2.19 10.14 -3.20
C GLY A 186 -1.28 10.93 -4.13
N ASN A 187 -1.78 11.22 -5.33
CA ASN A 187 -1.03 11.91 -6.37
C ASN A 187 -1.61 13.31 -6.60
N SER A 188 -0.95 14.33 -6.05
CA SER A 188 -1.47 15.69 -6.05
C SER A 188 -0.39 16.75 -6.18
N ASP A 189 -0.76 17.86 -6.79
CA ASP A 189 -0.09 19.14 -6.70
C ASP A 189 -0.83 20.06 -5.71
N TYR A 190 -0.05 20.69 -4.84
CA TYR A 190 -0.50 21.65 -3.85
C TYR A 190 0.11 23.01 -4.18
N THR A 191 -0.69 23.95 -4.63
CA THR A 191 -0.34 25.37 -4.67
C THR A 191 -0.84 26.03 -3.40
N LEU A 192 0.08 26.56 -2.60
CA LEU A 192 -0.24 27.17 -1.31
C LEU A 192 -0.37 28.68 -1.43
N ASN A 193 -1.20 29.26 -0.57
CA ASN A 193 -1.14 30.70 -0.32
C ASN A 193 0.25 31.10 0.20
N PRO A 194 0.80 32.25 -0.20
CA PRO A 194 2.09 32.74 0.31
C PRO A 194 2.17 32.90 1.83
N ALA A 195 1.04 33.15 2.50
CA ALA A 195 0.97 33.24 3.96
C ALA A 195 0.79 31.87 4.65
N GLY A 196 0.50 30.83 3.88
CA GLY A 196 0.34 29.46 4.35
C GLY A 196 1.58 28.60 4.17
N ARG A 197 1.46 27.34 4.58
CA ARG A 197 2.52 26.32 4.49
C ARG A 197 1.93 24.91 4.51
N PHE A 198 2.71 23.96 4.02
CA PHE A 198 2.44 22.54 4.12
C PHE A 198 3.26 21.97 5.28
N VAL A 199 2.61 21.47 6.32
CA VAL A 199 3.26 20.92 7.51
C VAL A 199 2.99 19.44 7.63
N ASN A 200 4.05 18.65 7.76
CA ASN A 200 3.98 17.22 8.01
C ASN A 200 4.42 16.88 9.44
N ASP A 201 3.48 16.69 10.36
CA ASP A 201 3.70 16.14 11.71
C ASP A 201 3.20 14.68 11.84
N GLY A 202 2.70 14.09 10.74
CA GLY A 202 2.20 12.71 10.67
C GLY A 202 3.02 11.91 9.65
N ILE A 203 2.35 11.22 8.72
CA ILE A 203 3.00 10.51 7.62
C ILE A 203 2.58 11.13 6.29
N LEU A 204 3.56 11.59 5.50
CA LEU A 204 3.38 11.91 4.10
C LEU A 204 3.91 10.75 3.27
N SER A 205 3.05 10.15 2.45
CA SER A 205 3.40 9.03 1.58
C SER A 205 2.91 9.33 0.16
N PRO A 206 3.76 9.91 -0.71
CA PRO A 206 3.35 10.19 -2.09
C PRO A 206 2.76 8.97 -2.79
N GLY A 207 1.78 9.21 -3.67
CA GLY A 207 1.18 8.18 -4.50
C GLY A 207 0.13 7.29 -3.83
N ASN A 208 -0.32 6.29 -4.58
CA ASN A 208 -1.21 5.21 -4.11
C ASN A 208 -0.48 3.88 -4.25
N SER A 209 0.62 3.77 -3.50
CA SER A 209 1.89 3.14 -3.88
C SER A 209 2.78 4.13 -4.65
N LEU A 210 3.58 3.69 -5.62
CA LEU A 210 4.48 4.56 -6.38
C LEU A 210 3.76 5.79 -6.97
N GLY A 211 4.27 6.99 -6.68
CA GLY A 211 3.70 8.22 -7.21
C GLY A 211 4.42 9.50 -6.78
N GLN A 212 3.74 10.62 -7.00
CA GLN A 212 4.33 11.94 -6.78
C GLN A 212 3.39 12.86 -6.03
N ILE A 213 3.96 13.63 -5.09
CA ILE A 213 3.35 14.82 -4.52
C ILE A 213 4.22 16.02 -4.85
N GLU A 214 3.58 17.08 -5.34
CA GLU A 214 4.24 18.35 -5.64
C GLU A 214 3.68 19.45 -4.74
N VAL A 215 4.55 20.26 -4.15
CA VAL A 215 4.20 21.38 -3.26
C VAL A 215 4.83 22.66 -3.79
N THR A 216 4.01 23.58 -4.28
CA THR A 216 4.40 24.94 -4.62
C THR A 216 4.11 25.86 -3.45
N GLY A 217 5.16 26.16 -2.68
CA GLY A 217 5.08 26.94 -1.45
C GLY A 217 6.11 26.49 -0.40
N LEU A 218 5.86 26.82 0.86
CA LEU A 218 6.70 26.39 1.98
C LEU A 218 6.31 24.98 2.43
N TYR A 219 7.30 24.09 2.52
CA TYR A 219 7.17 22.76 3.09
C TYR A 219 7.93 22.69 4.42
N GLN A 220 7.29 22.16 5.46
CA GLN A 220 7.88 21.94 6.77
C GLN A 220 7.65 20.50 7.21
N GLN A 221 8.73 19.75 7.33
CA GLN A 221 8.75 18.46 8.01
C GLN A 221 8.88 18.72 9.51
N GLY A 222 7.89 18.28 10.29
CA GLY A 222 7.93 18.38 11.74
C GLY A 222 8.86 17.35 12.37
N GLU A 223 9.21 17.57 13.63
CA GLU A 223 10.11 16.67 14.39
C GLU A 223 9.55 15.25 14.56
N ASN A 224 8.23 15.14 14.60
CA ASN A 224 7.50 13.87 14.72
C ASN A 224 6.99 13.37 13.37
N GLY A 225 7.18 14.14 12.30
CA GLY A 225 6.73 13.79 10.97
C GLY A 225 7.61 12.70 10.35
N GLN A 226 7.00 11.91 9.48
CA GLN A 226 7.66 10.93 8.63
C GLN A 226 7.35 11.22 7.16
N LEU A 227 8.39 11.26 6.34
CA LEU A 227 8.27 11.13 4.88
C LEU A 227 8.54 9.67 4.52
N LEU A 228 7.51 8.99 4.02
CA LEU A 228 7.58 7.59 3.61
C LEU A 228 7.66 7.56 2.08
N LEU A 229 8.73 6.97 1.55
CA LEU A 229 8.94 6.84 0.11
C LEU A 229 9.09 5.38 -0.27
N GLU A 230 8.18 4.90 -1.11
CA GLU A 230 8.24 3.56 -1.66
C GLU A 230 9.26 3.47 -2.81
N VAL A 231 9.85 2.28 -2.98
CA VAL A 231 10.78 1.97 -4.08
C VAL A 231 10.53 0.54 -4.58
N ASP A 232 10.76 0.26 -5.86
CA ASP A 232 10.68 -1.07 -6.44
C ASP A 232 12.02 -1.59 -6.97
N GLY A 233 12.05 -2.87 -7.36
CA GLY A 233 13.25 -3.54 -7.87
C GLY A 233 13.67 -3.11 -9.27
N ARG A 234 12.84 -2.33 -9.96
CA ARG A 234 13.05 -1.79 -11.31
C ARG A 234 13.51 -0.33 -11.30
N GLY A 235 13.60 0.28 -10.11
CA GLY A 235 13.97 1.67 -9.91
C GLY A 235 12.78 2.64 -9.91
N GLY A 236 11.54 2.14 -9.98
CA GLY A 236 10.34 2.92 -9.69
C GLY A 236 10.34 3.38 -8.23
N HIS A 237 9.89 4.59 -7.97
CA HIS A 237 9.98 5.21 -6.65
C HIS A 237 8.96 6.33 -6.46
N ASP A 238 8.68 6.65 -5.20
CA ASP A 238 7.96 7.85 -4.82
C ASP A 238 8.79 9.11 -4.96
N THR A 239 8.12 10.23 -5.26
CA THR A 239 8.76 11.55 -5.34
C THR A 239 8.00 12.61 -4.55
N LEU A 240 8.75 13.40 -3.77
CA LEU A 240 8.29 14.68 -3.25
C LEU A 240 9.04 15.81 -3.97
N VAL A 241 8.30 16.68 -4.64
CA VAL A 241 8.83 17.89 -5.29
C VAL A 241 8.33 19.12 -4.53
N VAL A 242 9.25 19.98 -4.08
CA VAL A 242 8.94 21.24 -3.41
C VAL A 242 9.44 22.42 -4.27
N ASN A 243 8.53 23.07 -4.98
CA ASN A 243 8.79 24.32 -5.70
C ASN A 243 8.78 25.50 -4.72
N GLY A 244 9.77 25.54 -3.83
CA GLY A 244 9.87 26.51 -2.76
C GLY A 244 10.98 26.17 -1.77
N HIS A 245 10.77 26.52 -0.51
CA HIS A 245 11.70 26.16 0.57
C HIS A 245 11.17 24.96 1.35
N ALA A 246 12.01 23.94 1.50
CA ALA A 246 11.74 22.76 2.33
C ALA A 246 12.58 22.81 3.62
N GLU A 247 11.93 22.75 4.78
CA GLU A 247 12.60 22.54 6.07
C GLU A 247 12.48 21.06 6.45
N PHE A 248 13.60 20.34 6.49
CA PHE A 248 13.65 18.91 6.83
C PHE A 248 13.94 18.68 8.31
N ASN A 249 13.29 17.67 8.88
CA ASN A 249 13.41 17.23 10.27
C ASN A 249 12.84 15.81 10.39
N GLY A 250 12.70 15.26 11.60
CA GLY A 250 11.97 14.02 11.82
C GLY A 250 12.55 12.83 11.05
N GLN A 251 11.70 12.05 10.39
CA GLN A 251 12.09 10.76 9.80
C GLN A 251 11.93 10.73 8.28
N LEU A 252 12.93 10.17 7.60
CA LEU A 252 12.83 9.71 6.21
C LEU A 252 12.85 8.18 6.20
N THR A 253 11.82 7.57 5.62
CA THR A 253 11.70 6.11 5.56
C THR A 253 11.58 5.65 4.12
N PHE A 254 12.45 4.73 3.73
CA PHE A 254 12.36 4.03 2.45
C PHE A 254 11.62 2.71 2.62
N ALA A 255 10.59 2.47 1.82
CA ALA A 255 9.72 1.29 1.90
C ALA A 255 9.79 0.46 0.60
N PRO A 256 10.69 -0.53 0.50
CA PRO A 256 10.77 -1.42 -0.65
C PRO A 256 9.46 -2.18 -0.84
N GLN A 257 8.88 -2.09 -2.03
CA GLN A 257 7.72 -2.88 -2.42
C GLN A 257 8.12 -4.33 -2.67
N PRO A 258 7.20 -5.31 -2.49
CA PRO A 258 7.49 -6.68 -2.86
C PRO A 258 7.82 -6.78 -4.34
N ASP A 259 9.10 -6.89 -4.72
CA ASP A 259 9.59 -6.97 -6.10
C ASP A 259 10.89 -7.77 -6.21
N TRP A 260 11.37 -8.01 -7.43
CA TRP A 260 12.66 -8.62 -7.66
C TRP A 260 13.80 -7.60 -7.51
N TYR A 261 14.61 -7.75 -6.46
CA TYR A 261 15.83 -6.95 -6.27
C TYR A 261 17.06 -7.75 -6.68
N ALA A 262 17.67 -7.34 -7.79
CA ALA A 262 18.93 -7.88 -8.27
C ALA A 262 20.06 -7.68 -7.25
N THR A 263 21.09 -8.53 -7.28
CA THR A 263 22.22 -8.49 -6.33
C THR A 263 23.02 -7.18 -6.38
N ASP A 264 23.03 -6.53 -7.53
CA ASP A 264 23.67 -5.24 -7.79
C ASP A 264 22.66 -4.08 -7.82
N TRP A 265 21.41 -4.29 -7.39
CA TRP A 265 20.40 -3.23 -7.38
C TRP A 265 20.87 -2.04 -6.54
N ARG A 266 20.84 -0.86 -7.14
CA ARG A 266 21.19 0.41 -6.53
C ARG A 266 20.19 1.47 -6.98
N LEU A 267 19.79 2.34 -6.06
CA LEU A 267 18.93 3.49 -6.37
C LEU A 267 19.45 4.73 -5.62
N ASP A 268 19.60 5.85 -6.34
CA ASP A 268 19.97 7.14 -5.76
C ASP A 268 18.71 7.89 -5.35
N SER A 269 18.64 8.38 -4.11
CA SER A 269 17.50 9.13 -3.59
C SER A 269 17.39 10.56 -4.13
N GLY A 270 18.40 11.07 -4.86
CA GLY A 270 18.43 12.45 -5.36
C GLY A 270 17.27 12.80 -6.29
N GLU A 271 16.70 11.81 -6.99
CA GLU A 271 15.51 12.02 -7.83
C GLU A 271 14.20 11.89 -7.05
N MET A 272 14.23 11.34 -5.83
CA MET A 272 13.05 11.11 -4.98
C MET A 272 12.67 12.35 -4.17
N LEU A 273 13.65 13.22 -3.87
CA LEU A 273 13.45 14.44 -3.08
C LEU A 273 14.03 15.63 -3.83
N LYS A 274 13.15 16.52 -4.30
CA LYS A 274 13.55 17.73 -5.04
C LYS A 274 13.01 18.95 -4.33
N ALA A 275 13.87 19.93 -4.07
CA ALA A 275 13.47 21.22 -3.53
C ALA A 275 14.25 22.35 -4.18
N THR A 276 13.61 23.49 -4.46
CA THR A 276 14.32 24.68 -4.98
C THR A 276 15.38 25.17 -3.99
N SER A 277 15.06 25.11 -2.69
CA SER A 277 16.02 25.30 -1.60
C SER A 277 15.59 24.47 -0.39
N HIS A 278 16.54 24.06 0.45
CA HIS A 278 16.23 23.35 1.68
C HIS A 278 17.07 23.84 2.85
N SER A 279 16.60 23.54 4.06
CA SER A 279 17.32 23.70 5.31
C SER A 279 16.93 22.57 6.28
N GLY A 280 17.70 22.42 7.36
CA GLY A 280 17.54 21.28 8.27
C GLY A 280 18.03 19.97 7.63
N GLU A 281 17.91 18.89 8.38
CA GLU A 281 18.27 17.53 7.97
C GLU A 281 17.29 16.55 8.62
N PHE A 282 17.05 15.40 7.99
CA PHE A 282 16.29 14.33 8.65
C PHE A 282 17.06 13.80 9.86
N ARG A 283 16.39 13.73 11.03
CA ARG A 283 17.00 13.21 12.27
C ARG A 283 17.30 11.72 12.17
N THR A 284 16.43 10.98 11.48
CA THR A 284 16.60 9.54 11.28
C THR A 284 16.25 9.14 9.85
N VAL A 285 17.06 8.23 9.32
CA VAL A 285 16.84 7.62 8.00
C VAL A 285 16.79 6.11 8.19
N ASN A 286 15.69 5.49 7.77
CA ASN A 286 15.45 4.07 8.03
C ASN A 286 14.79 3.37 6.85
N GLY A 287 14.89 2.03 6.84
CA GLY A 287 14.16 1.17 5.91
C GLY A 287 12.95 0.54 6.59
N LEU A 288 11.81 0.49 5.90
CA LEU A 288 10.64 -0.30 6.28
C LEU A 288 10.56 -1.52 5.37
N LEU A 289 11.23 -2.60 5.77
CA LEU A 289 11.27 -3.85 5.05
C LEU A 289 11.04 -5.02 6.02
N SER A 290 10.06 -5.86 5.71
CA SER A 290 9.88 -7.15 6.37
C SER A 290 10.33 -8.24 5.40
N SER A 291 11.48 -8.83 5.67
CA SER A 291 12.08 -9.86 4.83
C SER A 291 12.98 -10.80 5.65
N PRO A 292 12.96 -12.12 5.37
CA PRO A 292 13.92 -13.06 5.94
C PRO A 292 15.29 -13.03 5.23
N THR A 293 15.37 -12.54 3.99
CA THR A 293 16.58 -12.69 3.14
C THR A 293 17.18 -11.36 2.68
N LEU A 294 16.39 -10.30 2.67
CA LEU A 294 16.78 -8.98 2.19
C LEU A 294 16.98 -8.01 3.35
N ALA A 295 18.00 -7.16 3.21
CA ALA A 295 18.20 -6.00 4.05
C ALA A 295 18.39 -4.75 3.18
N LEU A 296 17.63 -3.70 3.48
CA LEU A 296 17.83 -2.40 2.84
C LEU A 296 18.97 -1.66 3.54
N GLN A 297 19.97 -1.26 2.78
CA GLN A 297 21.03 -0.36 3.22
C GLN A 297 20.85 1.01 2.55
N ALA A 298 20.83 2.08 3.37
CA ALA A 298 20.84 3.46 2.90
C ALA A 298 22.16 4.12 3.33
N THR A 299 23.05 4.40 2.37
CA THR A 299 24.36 5.00 2.64
C THR A 299 24.34 6.48 2.30
N PRO A 300 24.58 7.39 3.26
CA PRO A 300 24.56 8.83 3.01
C PRO A 300 25.64 9.23 2.00
N GLN A 301 25.29 10.08 1.04
CA GLN A 301 26.17 10.66 0.03
C GLN A 301 26.49 12.15 0.30
N GLY A 302 25.85 12.75 1.30
CA GLY A 302 25.89 14.20 1.59
C GLY A 302 24.72 14.95 0.94
N GLU A 303 24.42 16.15 1.43
CA GLU A 303 23.33 17.02 0.93
C GLU A 303 21.94 16.33 0.92
N ASP A 304 21.57 15.66 2.02
CA ASP A 304 20.30 14.90 2.11
C ASP A 304 20.08 13.91 0.95
N ARG A 305 21.14 13.22 0.54
CA ARG A 305 21.09 12.12 -0.45
C ARG A 305 21.60 10.81 0.13
N TRP A 306 20.98 9.72 -0.30
CA TRP A 306 21.31 8.35 0.08
C TRP A 306 21.40 7.46 -1.15
N GLN A 307 22.47 6.66 -1.18
CA GLN A 307 22.56 5.51 -2.07
C GLN A 307 21.87 4.34 -1.40
N LEU A 308 20.75 3.90 -1.97
CA LEU A 308 20.05 2.69 -1.56
C LEU A 308 20.68 1.47 -2.21
N ALA A 309 20.82 0.40 -1.43
CA ALA A 309 21.28 -0.90 -1.86
C ALA A 309 20.44 -1.98 -1.20
N MET A 310 20.05 -3.01 -1.96
CA MET A 310 19.40 -4.19 -1.43
C MET A 310 20.47 -5.27 -1.22
N LEU A 311 20.65 -5.67 0.03
CA LEU A 311 21.65 -6.67 0.43
C LEU A 311 20.97 -8.02 0.64
N ARG A 312 21.67 -9.09 0.26
CA ARG A 312 21.27 -10.48 0.47
C ARG A 312 22.49 -11.24 0.99
N ALA A 313 22.32 -12.02 2.05
CA ALA A 313 23.41 -12.83 2.61
C ALA A 313 23.75 -14.02 1.68
N ASP A 314 24.99 -14.49 1.70
CA ASP A 314 25.45 -15.63 0.88
C ASP A 314 24.70 -16.94 1.17
N ASN A 315 24.08 -17.05 2.35
CA ASN A 315 23.30 -18.20 2.79
C ASN A 315 21.82 -17.85 3.05
N ALA A 316 21.31 -16.82 2.36
CA ALA A 316 19.98 -16.25 2.55
C ALA A 316 18.87 -17.31 2.59
N TYR A 317 18.92 -18.32 1.73
CA TYR A 317 17.90 -19.38 1.66
C TYR A 317 18.33 -20.63 2.42
N SER A 318 19.59 -21.07 2.29
CA SER A 318 20.06 -22.33 2.91
C SER A 318 20.05 -22.33 4.44
N GLN A 319 20.11 -21.16 5.08
CA GLN A 319 20.03 -21.05 6.54
C GLN A 319 18.69 -21.55 7.12
N TYR A 320 17.61 -21.56 6.34
CA TYR A 320 16.28 -21.98 6.77
C TYR A 320 15.98 -23.47 6.55
N ALA A 321 16.95 -24.23 6.04
CA ALA A 321 16.78 -25.64 5.73
C ALA A 321 16.68 -26.53 6.99
N GLN A 322 15.66 -27.40 7.02
CA GLN A 322 15.42 -28.36 8.10
C GLN A 322 16.18 -29.69 7.94
N ASP A 323 16.66 -29.99 6.73
CA ASP A 323 17.45 -31.19 6.45
C ASP A 323 18.51 -30.93 5.36
N ASN A 324 19.35 -31.94 5.11
CA ASN A 324 20.44 -31.83 4.14
C ASN A 324 19.95 -31.60 2.71
N ASN A 325 18.82 -32.20 2.32
CA ASN A 325 18.28 -32.05 0.97
C ASN A 325 17.75 -30.62 0.77
N ALA A 326 16.99 -30.11 1.74
CA ALA A 326 16.55 -28.72 1.77
C ALA A 326 17.74 -27.76 1.78
N ARG A 327 18.83 -28.10 2.48
CA ARG A 327 20.05 -27.28 2.53
C ARG A 327 20.73 -27.21 1.16
N GLN A 328 20.82 -28.32 0.43
CA GLN A 328 21.35 -28.34 -0.93
C GLN A 328 20.49 -27.50 -1.88
N VAL A 329 19.16 -27.58 -1.75
CA VAL A 329 18.24 -26.73 -2.53
C VAL A 329 18.46 -25.25 -2.19
N GLY A 330 18.56 -24.91 -0.91
CA GLY A 330 18.83 -23.54 -0.47
C GLY A 330 20.16 -23.01 -1.00
N GLN A 331 21.22 -23.83 -0.97
CA GLN A 331 22.54 -23.47 -1.53
C GLN A 331 22.46 -23.26 -3.05
N ALA A 332 21.66 -24.05 -3.75
CA ALA A 332 21.41 -23.83 -5.17
C ALA A 332 20.71 -22.48 -5.40
N LEU A 333 19.70 -22.13 -4.59
CA LEU A 333 19.04 -20.82 -4.65
C LEU A 333 20.01 -19.67 -4.32
N ASP A 334 20.86 -19.84 -3.32
CA ASP A 334 21.90 -18.87 -2.92
C ASP A 334 22.87 -18.59 -4.09
N HIS A 335 23.18 -19.59 -4.92
CA HIS A 335 24.04 -19.41 -6.09
C HIS A 335 23.30 -18.85 -7.33
N ILE A 336 22.10 -19.35 -7.61
CA ILE A 336 21.33 -18.98 -8.81
C ILE A 336 20.88 -17.52 -8.79
N VAL A 337 20.68 -16.94 -7.59
CA VAL A 337 20.10 -15.59 -7.44
C VAL A 337 20.83 -14.51 -8.22
N SER A 338 22.16 -14.64 -8.36
CA SER A 338 23.01 -13.69 -9.11
C SER A 338 22.80 -13.72 -10.63
N VAL A 339 22.26 -14.81 -11.17
CA VAL A 339 22.02 -15.04 -12.60
C VAL A 339 20.56 -15.38 -12.90
N ALA A 340 19.67 -15.08 -11.95
CA ALA A 340 18.26 -15.42 -12.00
C ALA A 340 17.55 -14.74 -13.19
N GLY A 341 17.10 -15.57 -14.14
CA GLY A 341 16.26 -15.14 -15.26
C GLY A 341 14.85 -14.75 -14.82
N ALA A 342 14.12 -14.09 -15.72
CA ALA A 342 12.75 -13.61 -15.45
C ALA A 342 11.75 -14.73 -15.07
N ASP A 343 12.06 -15.98 -15.43
CA ASP A 343 11.29 -17.17 -15.12
C ASP A 343 11.34 -17.59 -13.64
N ILE A 344 12.48 -17.37 -12.96
CA ILE A 344 12.66 -17.74 -11.54
C ILE A 344 12.51 -16.54 -10.59
N GLN A 345 12.55 -15.30 -11.10
CA GLN A 345 12.35 -14.08 -10.29
C GLN A 345 11.06 -14.08 -9.44
N PRO A 346 9.89 -14.57 -9.91
CA PRO A 346 8.69 -14.64 -9.07
C PRO A 346 8.86 -15.54 -7.84
N LEU A 347 9.64 -16.63 -7.95
CA LEU A 347 9.97 -17.48 -6.80
C LEU A 347 10.79 -16.70 -5.78
N TYR A 348 11.86 -16.03 -6.22
CA TYR A 348 12.68 -15.21 -5.33
C TYR A 348 11.90 -14.09 -4.66
N ARG A 349 11.09 -13.33 -5.42
CA ARG A 349 10.18 -12.31 -4.86
C ARG A 349 9.30 -12.89 -3.76
N THR A 350 8.75 -14.08 -3.97
CA THR A 350 7.88 -14.73 -2.99
C THR A 350 8.63 -15.15 -1.73
N LEU A 351 9.85 -15.69 -1.87
CA LEU A 351 10.69 -16.08 -0.73
C LEU A 351 11.22 -14.86 0.02
N ASP A 352 11.64 -13.84 -0.71
CA ASP A 352 12.25 -12.62 -0.18
C ASP A 352 11.25 -11.76 0.59
N PHE A 353 9.98 -11.72 0.19
CA PHE A 353 8.93 -10.97 0.88
C PHE A 353 8.01 -11.88 1.72
N SER A 354 8.52 -13.05 2.10
CA SER A 354 7.82 -13.96 3.02
C SER A 354 8.00 -13.54 4.48
N ALA A 355 7.45 -14.33 5.41
CA ALA A 355 7.56 -14.04 6.84
C ALA A 355 9.03 -13.90 7.28
N ALA A 356 9.33 -12.87 8.07
CA ALA A 356 10.70 -12.53 8.49
C ALA A 356 11.37 -13.62 9.34
N ASP A 357 10.61 -14.57 9.89
CA ASP A 357 11.13 -15.75 10.60
C ASP A 357 11.68 -16.83 9.65
N GLY A 358 11.47 -16.69 8.33
CA GLY A 358 11.88 -17.64 7.30
C GLY A 358 11.11 -18.96 7.31
N GLY A 359 10.00 -19.05 8.07
CA GLY A 359 9.17 -20.25 8.13
C GLY A 359 8.61 -20.66 6.76
N SER A 360 8.26 -19.67 5.93
CA SER A 360 7.84 -19.91 4.55
C SER A 360 8.95 -20.53 3.71
N ILE A 361 10.19 -20.04 3.82
CA ILE A 361 11.35 -20.60 3.10
C ILE A 361 11.60 -22.04 3.55
N SER A 362 11.61 -22.28 4.87
CA SER A 362 11.74 -23.62 5.47
C SER A 362 10.72 -24.62 4.90
N SER A 363 9.47 -24.19 4.69
CA SER A 363 8.41 -25.02 4.10
C SER A 363 8.51 -25.19 2.58
N ALA A 364 9.12 -24.23 1.87
CA ALA A 364 9.24 -24.21 0.42
C ALA A 364 10.41 -25.07 -0.09
N LEU A 365 11.55 -25.08 0.63
CA LEU A 365 12.76 -25.80 0.20
C LEU A 365 12.52 -27.30 -0.09
N PRO A 366 11.77 -28.06 0.73
CA PRO A 366 11.46 -29.46 0.42
C PRO A 366 10.60 -29.63 -0.83
N GLN A 367 9.74 -28.66 -1.16
CA GLN A 367 8.86 -28.70 -2.34
C GLN A 367 9.62 -28.42 -3.64
N LEU A 368 10.68 -27.62 -3.55
CA LEU A 368 11.61 -27.36 -4.64
C LEU A 368 12.63 -28.49 -4.84
N SER A 369 12.66 -29.47 -3.93
CA SER A 369 13.57 -30.61 -4.00
C SER A 369 13.12 -31.63 -5.05
N PRO A 370 14.05 -32.21 -5.84
CA PRO A 370 13.76 -33.35 -6.69
C PRO A 370 13.54 -34.66 -5.90
N ALA A 371 13.59 -34.63 -4.57
CA ALA A 371 13.48 -35.81 -3.71
C ALA A 371 12.24 -36.67 -4.01
N ALA A 372 11.09 -36.04 -4.31
CA ALA A 372 9.87 -36.77 -4.67
C ALA A 372 10.04 -37.63 -5.93
N TYR A 373 10.74 -37.12 -6.95
CA TYR A 373 11.03 -37.89 -8.17
C TYR A 373 11.98 -39.05 -7.87
N SER A 374 13.03 -38.83 -7.07
CA SER A 374 13.94 -39.89 -6.65
C SER A 374 13.22 -41.01 -5.88
N ALA A 375 12.27 -40.66 -5.01
CA ALA A 375 11.44 -41.64 -4.31
C ALA A 375 10.56 -42.46 -5.28
N MET A 376 9.97 -41.82 -6.30
CA MET A 376 9.20 -42.53 -7.33
C MET A 376 10.07 -43.51 -8.11
N PHE A 377 11.28 -43.11 -8.53
CA PHE A 377 12.22 -44.01 -9.23
C PHE A 377 12.70 -45.16 -8.36
N ALA A 378 13.01 -44.90 -7.07
CA ALA A 378 13.40 -45.95 -6.14
C ALA A 378 12.26 -46.97 -5.93
N SER A 379 11.02 -46.49 -5.82
CA SER A 379 9.82 -47.33 -5.76
C SER A 379 9.65 -48.20 -7.02
N SER A 380 9.86 -47.65 -8.22
CA SER A 380 9.80 -48.46 -9.44
C SER A 380 10.90 -49.51 -9.51
N LEU A 381 12.13 -49.18 -9.12
CA LEU A 381 13.24 -50.13 -9.11
C LEU A 381 12.98 -51.31 -8.15
N ASN A 382 12.46 -51.03 -6.96
CA ASN A 382 12.11 -52.08 -5.99
C ASN A 382 11.03 -53.01 -6.51
N ARG A 383 10.04 -52.47 -7.21
CA ARG A 383 9.00 -53.26 -7.88
C ARG A 383 9.61 -54.18 -8.93
N GLU A 384 10.51 -53.66 -9.77
CA GLU A 384 11.20 -54.47 -10.80
C GLU A 384 12.08 -55.55 -10.17
N GLN A 385 12.77 -55.26 -9.07
CA GLN A 385 13.50 -56.29 -8.32
C GLN A 385 12.58 -57.36 -7.76
N GLN A 386 11.39 -56.99 -7.27
CA GLN A 386 10.40 -57.95 -6.77
C GLN A 386 9.89 -58.84 -7.90
N ILE A 387 9.55 -58.27 -9.07
CA ILE A 387 9.15 -59.03 -10.26
C ILE A 387 10.30 -59.95 -10.71
N THR A 388 11.53 -59.44 -10.77
CA THR A 388 12.71 -60.22 -11.15
C THR A 388 12.92 -61.40 -10.20
N ARG A 389 12.81 -61.20 -8.88
CA ARG A 389 12.90 -62.31 -7.90
C ARG A 389 11.78 -63.33 -8.06
N ILE A 390 10.59 -62.92 -8.49
CA ILE A 390 9.49 -63.86 -8.78
C ILE A 390 9.84 -64.70 -10.01
N VAL A 391 10.36 -64.08 -11.08
CA VAL A 391 10.71 -64.77 -12.33
C VAL A 391 11.99 -65.61 -12.19
N SER A 392 12.99 -65.14 -11.44
CA SER A 392 14.28 -65.81 -11.27
C SER A 392 14.32 -66.75 -10.07
N GLY A 393 13.37 -66.63 -9.15
CA GLY A 393 13.24 -67.51 -8.01
C GLY A 393 12.82 -68.90 -8.48
N SER A 394 13.52 -69.93 -7.99
CA SER A 394 13.09 -71.31 -8.18
C SER A 394 11.68 -71.46 -7.62
N HIS A 395 10.69 -71.52 -8.51
CA HIS A 395 9.31 -71.74 -8.11
C HIS A 395 9.25 -73.03 -7.29
N PRO A 396 8.69 -73.02 -6.05
CA PRO A 396 8.45 -74.24 -5.29
C PRO A 396 7.31 -74.99 -5.97
N THR A 397 7.61 -75.59 -7.11
CA THR A 397 6.84 -76.68 -7.66
C THR A 397 7.23 -77.92 -6.88
N THR A 398 6.25 -78.72 -6.50
CA THR A 398 6.44 -80.04 -5.90
C THR A 398 7.52 -80.80 -6.69
N PRO A 399 8.52 -81.44 -6.05
CA PRO A 399 9.69 -82.02 -6.71
C PRO A 399 9.42 -83.06 -7.82
N GLU A 400 8.16 -83.47 -8.01
CA GLU A 400 7.77 -84.61 -8.85
C GLU A 400 7.33 -84.25 -10.28
N GLN A 401 7.32 -82.98 -10.70
CA GLN A 401 6.77 -82.58 -12.01
C GLN A 401 7.59 -81.54 -12.80
N GLN A 402 8.90 -81.74 -12.94
CA GLN A 402 9.65 -81.02 -13.99
C GLN A 402 10.27 -82.02 -14.96
N VAL A 403 9.57 -82.29 -16.06
CA VAL A 403 10.08 -83.06 -17.20
C VAL A 403 10.91 -82.11 -18.07
N ALA A 404 12.15 -82.49 -18.39
CA ALA A 404 13.01 -81.73 -19.30
C ALA A 404 12.34 -81.65 -20.69
N GLY A 405 12.31 -80.45 -21.30
CA GLY A 405 11.72 -80.26 -22.63
C GLY A 405 10.25 -79.78 -22.67
N GLU A 406 9.55 -79.68 -21.53
CA GLU A 406 8.17 -79.19 -21.47
C GLU A 406 8.05 -77.72 -21.01
N TRP A 407 7.04 -77.02 -21.54
CA TRP A 407 6.70 -75.64 -21.17
C TRP A 407 5.92 -75.61 -19.86
N HIS A 408 6.33 -74.78 -18.92
CA HIS A 408 5.65 -74.57 -17.64
C HIS A 408 5.13 -73.14 -17.58
N SER A 409 3.83 -72.96 -17.36
CA SER A 409 3.21 -71.63 -17.18
C SER A 409 2.94 -71.36 -15.71
N PHE A 410 3.13 -70.12 -15.27
CA PHE A 410 2.87 -69.69 -13.90
C PHE A 410 2.09 -68.37 -13.86
N ALA A 411 1.35 -68.17 -12.77
CA ALA A 411 0.72 -66.92 -12.40
C ALA A 411 0.86 -66.72 -10.88
N ILE A 412 1.61 -65.70 -10.47
CA ILE A 412 1.99 -65.48 -9.07
C ILE A 412 1.51 -64.09 -8.65
N PRO A 413 0.50 -63.99 -7.75
CA PRO A 413 0.17 -62.73 -7.12
C PRO A 413 1.30 -62.30 -6.18
N PHE A 414 1.58 -61.01 -6.13
CA PHE A 414 2.51 -60.42 -5.19
C PHE A 414 1.93 -59.18 -4.54
N GLY A 415 2.34 -58.93 -3.31
CA GLY A 415 2.02 -57.74 -2.55
C GLY A 415 3.14 -57.46 -1.55
N GLY A 416 3.47 -56.20 -1.34
CA GLY A 416 4.52 -55.83 -0.40
C GLY A 416 4.60 -54.33 -0.17
N GLY A 417 5.12 -53.98 1.01
CA GLY A 417 5.51 -52.62 1.37
C GLY A 417 7.03 -52.50 1.34
N PHE A 418 7.53 -51.39 0.81
CA PHE A 418 8.90 -50.94 0.94
C PHE A 418 8.90 -49.67 1.76
N TRP A 419 9.65 -49.70 2.85
CA TRP A 419 9.88 -48.53 3.66
C TRP A 419 11.37 -48.26 3.67
N GLN A 420 11.74 -47.05 3.29
CA GLN A 420 13.09 -46.53 3.41
C GLN A 420 13.07 -45.35 4.36
N GLN A 421 13.74 -45.49 5.50
CA GLN A 421 13.88 -44.38 6.44
C GLN A 421 14.82 -43.32 5.86
N ARG A 422 14.52 -42.05 6.15
CA ARG A 422 15.38 -40.93 5.78
C ARG A 422 16.70 -41.02 6.53
N GLN A 423 17.83 -41.02 5.83
CA GLN A 423 19.17 -41.04 6.43
C GLN A 423 20.15 -40.16 5.63
N GLY A 424 20.70 -39.12 6.25
CA GLY A 424 21.65 -38.22 5.58
C GLY A 424 21.03 -37.51 4.37
N SER A 425 21.53 -37.79 3.17
CA SER A 425 20.99 -37.32 1.88
C SER A 425 19.98 -38.27 1.24
N GLN A 426 19.74 -39.46 1.84
CA GLN A 426 18.79 -40.43 1.29
C GLN A 426 17.35 -39.98 1.52
N VAL A 427 16.56 -40.00 0.44
CA VAL A 427 15.13 -39.71 0.49
C VAL A 427 14.42 -40.84 1.23
N GLY A 428 13.71 -40.49 2.30
CA GLY A 428 12.80 -41.42 2.94
C GLY A 428 11.49 -41.54 2.14
N TYR A 429 11.01 -42.75 1.92
CA TYR A 429 9.72 -43.00 1.28
C TYR A 429 9.09 -44.30 1.78
N ASP A 430 7.77 -44.35 1.65
CA ASP A 430 6.97 -45.55 1.82
C ASP A 430 6.30 -45.85 0.46
N ALA A 431 6.40 -47.10 0.01
CA ALA A 431 5.79 -47.55 -1.22
C ALA A 431 5.09 -48.88 -0.99
N SER A 432 3.83 -48.97 -1.39
CA SER A 432 3.11 -50.24 -1.49
C SER A 432 3.02 -50.66 -2.96
N SER A 433 3.23 -51.95 -3.21
CA SER A 433 3.06 -52.54 -4.53
C SER A 433 2.26 -53.83 -4.45
N TYR A 434 1.38 -54.03 -5.41
CA TYR A 434 0.55 -55.22 -5.56
C TYR A 434 0.37 -55.51 -7.05
N GLY A 435 0.29 -56.79 -7.41
CA GLY A 435 0.14 -57.20 -8.79
C GLY A 435 0.12 -58.71 -8.96
N ILE A 436 0.10 -59.15 -10.22
CA ILE A 436 0.21 -60.55 -10.61
C ILE A 436 1.25 -60.62 -11.73
N VAL A 437 2.24 -61.51 -11.59
CA VAL A 437 3.19 -61.85 -12.66
C VAL A 437 2.73 -63.15 -13.31
N PHE A 438 2.56 -63.15 -14.62
CA PHE A 438 2.30 -64.35 -15.42
C PHE A 438 3.45 -64.58 -16.40
N GLY A 439 3.82 -65.84 -16.61
CA GLY A 439 4.93 -66.20 -17.50
C GLY A 439 4.91 -67.67 -17.90
N ALA A 440 5.80 -68.03 -18.80
CA ALA A 440 6.07 -69.41 -19.17
C ALA A 440 7.57 -69.63 -19.36
N ASP A 441 8.09 -70.74 -18.83
CA ASP A 441 9.48 -71.13 -18.96
C ASP A 441 9.62 -72.55 -19.55
N LYS A 442 10.82 -72.84 -20.06
CA LYS A 442 11.20 -74.17 -20.54
C LYS A 442 12.62 -74.45 -20.10
N ARG A 443 12.83 -75.54 -19.36
CA ARG A 443 14.17 -75.96 -18.94
C ARG A 443 14.95 -76.47 -20.15
N SER A 444 16.15 -75.93 -20.37
CA SER A 444 17.06 -76.46 -21.40
C SER A 444 17.38 -77.92 -21.09
N GLU A 445 17.30 -78.76 -22.12
CA GLU A 445 17.98 -80.05 -22.08
C GLU A 445 19.49 -79.73 -22.02
N THR A 446 20.16 -80.15 -20.95
CA THR A 446 21.63 -80.14 -20.93
C THR A 446 22.09 -81.22 -21.89
N GLU A 447 22.84 -80.83 -22.93
CA GLU A 447 23.68 -81.76 -23.71
C GLU A 447 24.72 -82.45 -22.83
#